data_AF-A0A6L9U269-F1
#
_entry.id   AF-A0A6L9U269-F1
#
_cell.length_a   1.000
_cell.length_b   1.000
_cell.length_c   1.000
_cell.angle_alpha   90.00
_cell.angle_beta   90.00
_cell.angle_gamma   90.00
#
_symmetry.space_group_name_H-M   'P 1'
#
loop_
_entity.id
_entity.type
_entity.pdbx_description
1 polymer ?
#
loop_
_entity_poly.entity_id
_entity_poly.type
_entity_poly.pdbx_seq_one_letter_code
_entity_poly.pdbx_strand_id
1 'polypeptide(L)'
;MRLLSATLFACGCVSLVDGPLWPPAQTYVDKTVQCSQSSNPARCEHTRDSWKIDYEEAIAGGYRAQKHVALCLSTGCDGAIQPDKMLGCAWRMVIAEANHALPDSMDFTNLSRFCGTDYIDEKGKLAAASQAKAMLRLIGK
;
A
#
# COMPACT_ATOMS: atom_id res chain seq x y z
N MET A 1 -2.30 -62.29 -12.36
CA MET A 1 -2.13 -61.12 -11.48
C MET A 1 -1.95 -59.87 -12.33
N ARG A 2 -2.95 -58.99 -12.37
CA ARG A 2 -2.85 -57.63 -12.94
C ARG A 2 -3.10 -56.66 -11.80
N LEU A 3 -2.08 -55.89 -11.40
CA LEU A 3 -2.22 -54.82 -10.43
C LEU A 3 -2.45 -53.53 -11.22
N LEU A 4 -3.65 -52.97 -11.12
CA LEU A 4 -3.99 -51.65 -11.64
C LEU A 4 -3.58 -50.63 -10.58
N SER A 5 -2.48 -49.92 -10.81
CA SER A 5 -2.10 -48.76 -10.00
C SER A 5 -2.96 -47.57 -10.39
N ALA A 6 -3.94 -47.24 -9.55
CA ALA A 6 -4.67 -45.99 -9.63
C ALA A 6 -3.76 -44.83 -9.17
N THR A 7 -3.28 -44.03 -10.10
CA THR A 7 -2.67 -42.74 -9.79
C THR A 7 -3.78 -41.75 -9.39
N LEU A 8 -3.92 -41.52 -8.08
CA LEU A 8 -4.63 -40.35 -7.58
C LEU A 8 -3.88 -39.09 -8.01
N PHE A 9 -4.46 -38.32 -8.93
CA PHE A 9 -4.14 -36.91 -9.05
C PHE A 9 -4.66 -36.21 -7.79
N ALA A 10 -3.79 -35.97 -6.82
CA ALA A 10 -4.10 -35.06 -5.74
C ALA A 10 -4.30 -33.67 -6.36
N CYS A 11 -5.54 -33.18 -6.33
CA CYS A 11 -5.84 -31.76 -6.50
C CYS A 11 -5.06 -31.00 -5.44
N GLY A 12 -3.86 -30.54 -5.79
CA GLY A 12 -3.13 -29.57 -4.99
C GLY A 12 -3.98 -28.32 -4.92
N CYS A 13 -4.66 -28.12 -3.79
CA CYS A 13 -5.18 -26.82 -3.41
C CYS A 13 -3.97 -25.90 -3.28
N VAL A 14 -3.57 -25.27 -4.37
CA VAL A 14 -2.68 -24.12 -4.30
C VAL A 14 -3.52 -23.05 -3.62
N SER A 15 -3.38 -22.93 -2.30
CA SER A 15 -3.77 -21.72 -1.60
C SER A 15 -3.10 -20.58 -2.35
N LEU A 16 -3.89 -19.80 -3.09
CA LEU A 16 -3.47 -18.51 -3.63
C LEU A 16 -2.81 -17.79 -2.48
N VAL A 17 -1.49 -17.67 -2.56
CA VAL A 17 -0.63 -17.19 -1.49
C VAL A 17 -1.13 -15.81 -1.11
N ASP A 18 -1.72 -15.68 0.09
CA ASP A 18 -1.86 -14.38 0.73
C ASP A 18 -0.44 -13.83 0.87
N GLY A 19 -0.07 -12.91 -0.02
CA GLY A 19 1.24 -12.26 0.03
C GLY A 19 1.47 -11.60 1.39
N PRO A 20 2.73 -11.32 1.76
CA PRO A 20 2.99 -10.62 3.02
C PRO A 20 2.22 -9.30 3.03
N LEU A 21 1.53 -9.00 4.15
CA LEU A 21 0.79 -7.73 4.29
C LEU A 21 1.71 -6.52 4.11
N TRP A 22 2.98 -6.69 4.46
CA TRP A 22 4.06 -5.72 4.28
C TRP A 22 5.09 -6.25 3.28
N PRO A 23 4.87 -6.07 1.97
CA PRO A 23 5.91 -6.29 0.98
C PRO A 23 7.14 -5.42 1.27
N PRO A 24 8.36 -5.85 0.89
CA PRO A 24 9.56 -5.03 1.02
C PRO A 24 9.40 -3.67 0.33
N ALA A 25 9.86 -2.58 0.96
CA ALA A 25 9.66 -1.22 0.44
C ALA A 25 10.07 -1.04 -1.04
N GLN A 26 11.11 -1.75 -1.48
CA GLN A 26 11.63 -1.69 -2.85
C GLN A 26 10.66 -2.20 -3.92
N THR A 27 9.63 -2.96 -3.54
CA THR A 27 8.60 -3.43 -4.49
C THR A 27 7.71 -2.29 -4.98
N TYR A 28 7.66 -1.18 -4.25
CA TYR A 28 6.84 -0.02 -4.61
C TYR A 28 7.58 1.02 -5.45
N VAL A 29 8.91 0.96 -5.53
CA VAL A 29 9.69 1.93 -6.33
C VAL A 29 9.36 1.75 -7.80
N ASP A 30 8.98 2.84 -8.47
CA ASP A 30 8.72 2.82 -9.91
C ASP A 30 10.05 2.73 -10.67
N LYS A 31 10.25 1.62 -11.36
CA LYS A 31 11.47 1.36 -12.16
C LYS A 31 11.31 1.73 -13.63
N THR A 32 10.09 2.09 -14.04
CA THR A 32 9.77 2.43 -15.43
C THR A 32 10.07 3.90 -15.75
N VAL A 33 10.12 4.75 -14.72
CA VAL A 33 10.45 6.17 -14.82
C VAL A 33 11.85 6.43 -14.27
N GLN A 34 12.66 7.20 -14.99
CA GLN A 34 13.88 7.78 -14.42
C GLN A 34 13.54 9.11 -13.76
N CYS A 35 14.06 9.40 -12.55
CA CYS A 35 13.73 10.66 -11.87
C CYS A 35 14.13 11.90 -12.69
N SER A 36 15.21 11.81 -13.48
CA SER A 36 15.61 12.86 -14.43
C SER A 36 14.53 13.22 -15.46
N GLN A 37 13.55 12.34 -15.68
CA GLN A 37 12.44 12.54 -16.62
C GLN A 37 11.14 12.96 -15.93
N SER A 38 11.12 13.08 -14.59
CA SER A 38 9.91 13.48 -13.88
C SER A 38 9.69 14.99 -13.91
N SER A 39 8.47 15.42 -13.60
CA SER A 39 8.11 16.84 -13.43
C SER A 39 8.90 17.54 -12.32
N ASN A 40 9.43 16.78 -11.36
CA ASN A 40 10.26 17.28 -10.28
C ASN A 40 11.34 16.24 -9.92
N PRO A 41 12.49 16.26 -10.62
CA PRO A 41 13.54 15.26 -10.44
C PRO A 41 14.06 15.19 -9.00
N ALA A 42 14.30 16.34 -8.37
CA ALA A 42 14.80 16.41 -7.01
C ALA A 42 13.84 15.77 -5.99
N ARG A 43 12.53 15.98 -6.15
CA ARG A 43 11.53 15.35 -5.28
C ARG A 43 11.42 13.84 -5.52
N CYS A 44 11.53 13.41 -6.78
CA CYS A 44 11.54 11.99 -7.10
C CYS A 44 12.73 11.27 -6.45
N GLU A 45 13.93 11.83 -6.60
CA GLU A 45 15.16 11.29 -6.01
C GLU A 45 15.07 11.24 -4.48
N HIS A 46 14.71 12.37 -3.86
CA HIS A 46 14.54 12.44 -2.41
C HIS A 46 13.55 11.39 -1.89
N THR A 47 12.42 11.21 -2.58
CA THR A 47 11.42 10.20 -2.21
C THR A 47 12.00 8.80 -2.32
N ARG A 48 12.73 8.46 -3.40
CA ARG A 48 13.35 7.13 -3.55
C ARG A 48 14.39 6.85 -2.46
N ASP A 49 15.17 7.85 -2.09
CA ASP A 49 16.20 7.75 -1.06
C ASP A 49 15.60 7.56 0.34
N SER A 50 14.53 8.29 0.67
CA SER A 50 13.87 8.19 1.98
C SER A 50 12.87 7.03 2.08
N TRP A 51 12.37 6.52 0.95
CA TRP A 51 11.21 5.62 0.89
C TRP A 51 11.30 4.44 1.83
N LYS A 52 12.46 3.77 1.87
CA LYS A 52 12.62 2.59 2.72
C LYS A 52 12.41 2.94 4.19
N ILE A 53 13.03 4.03 4.64
CA ILE A 53 12.96 4.49 6.03
C ILE A 53 11.53 4.93 6.36
N ASP A 54 10.92 5.73 5.47
CA ASP A 54 9.55 6.18 5.65
C ASP A 54 8.55 5.01 5.66
N TYR A 55 8.75 4.00 4.82
CA TYR A 55 7.89 2.82 4.80
C TYR A 55 8.03 1.99 6.08
N GLU A 56 9.26 1.77 6.55
CA GLU A 56 9.55 1.06 7.80
C GLU A 56 8.97 1.81 9.02
N GLU A 57 9.09 3.14 9.06
CA GLU A 57 8.49 3.97 10.10
C GLU A 57 6.95 3.93 10.03
N ALA A 58 6.37 3.93 8.83
CA ALA A 58 4.92 3.90 8.65
C ALA A 58 4.29 2.60 9.18
N ILE A 59 4.90 1.44 8.87
CA ILE A 59 4.43 0.14 9.37
C ILE A 59 4.68 -0.03 10.87
N ALA A 60 5.66 0.68 11.43
CA ALA A 60 5.89 0.76 12.88
C ALA A 60 4.90 1.70 13.60
N GLY A 61 4.06 2.44 12.88
CA GLY A 61 3.04 3.32 13.46
C GLY A 61 3.38 4.82 13.44
N GLY A 62 4.47 5.22 12.78
CA GLY A 62 4.84 6.62 12.66
C GLY A 62 3.85 7.40 11.79
N TYR A 63 3.01 8.20 12.43
CA TYR A 63 1.92 8.96 11.79
C TYR A 63 2.37 9.82 10.60
N ARG A 64 3.51 10.53 10.72
CA ARG A 64 4.03 11.36 9.62
C ARG A 64 4.44 10.50 8.42
N ALA A 65 5.10 9.38 8.69
CA ALA A 65 5.53 8.45 7.67
C ALA A 65 4.34 7.78 6.97
N GLN A 66 3.28 7.41 7.72
CA GLN A 66 2.02 6.92 7.15
C GLN A 66 1.39 7.92 6.18
N LYS A 67 1.36 9.22 6.54
CA LYS A 67 0.87 10.27 5.63
C LYS A 67 1.69 10.37 4.34
N HIS A 68 3.01 10.22 4.43
CA HIS A 68 3.90 10.23 3.28
C HIS A 68 3.67 9.01 2.37
N VAL A 69 3.67 7.80 2.94
CA VAL A 69 3.38 6.54 2.23
C VAL A 69 2.02 6.59 1.54
N ALA A 70 0.98 7.03 2.24
CA ALA A 70 -0.35 7.19 1.67
C ALA A 70 -0.37 8.16 0.48
N LEU A 71 0.38 9.27 0.57
CA LEU A 71 0.47 10.24 -0.51
C LEU A 71 1.19 9.66 -1.74
N CYS A 72 2.33 9.00 -1.55
CA CYS A 72 3.09 8.47 -2.68
C CYS A 72 2.40 7.29 -3.36
N LEU A 73 1.76 6.39 -2.61
CA LEU A 73 0.91 5.36 -3.24
C LEU A 73 -0.27 5.97 -4.00
N SER A 74 -0.77 7.13 -3.58
CA SER A 74 -1.88 7.79 -4.28
C SER A 74 -1.46 8.60 -5.51
N THR A 75 -0.21 9.09 -5.57
CA THR A 75 0.19 10.12 -6.56
C THR A 75 1.42 9.75 -7.37
N GLY A 76 2.13 8.71 -6.94
CA GLY A 76 3.43 8.31 -7.46
C GLY A 76 4.60 9.19 -7.03
N CYS A 77 4.37 10.29 -6.29
CA CYS A 77 5.40 11.23 -5.83
C CYS A 77 6.42 11.56 -6.92
N ASP A 78 5.93 12.13 -8.03
CA ASP A 78 6.75 12.51 -9.18
C ASP A 78 7.47 11.31 -9.84
N GLY A 79 6.82 10.14 -9.92
CA GLY A 79 7.37 8.93 -10.53
C GLY A 79 8.40 8.21 -9.65
N ALA A 80 8.51 8.56 -8.37
CA ALA A 80 9.33 7.83 -7.42
C ALA A 80 8.76 6.45 -7.11
N ILE A 81 7.44 6.38 -6.93
CA ILE A 81 6.69 5.23 -6.43
C ILE A 81 5.63 4.85 -7.46
N GLN A 82 5.45 3.55 -7.70
CA GLN A 82 4.37 3.04 -8.54
C GLN A 82 3.04 3.31 -7.83
N PRO A 83 2.10 4.09 -8.42
CA PRO A 83 0.83 4.34 -7.77
C PRO A 83 0.03 3.05 -7.56
N ASP A 84 -0.49 2.89 -6.36
CA ASP A 84 -1.49 1.88 -5.99
C ASP A 84 -2.63 2.60 -5.28
N LYS A 85 -3.70 2.87 -6.03
CA LYS A 85 -4.84 3.64 -5.55
C LYS A 85 -5.56 2.94 -4.38
N MET A 86 -5.66 1.61 -4.44
CA MET A 86 -6.34 0.81 -3.42
C MET A 86 -5.55 0.85 -2.12
N LEU A 87 -4.24 0.60 -2.19
CA LEU A 87 -3.39 0.64 -1.00
C LEU A 87 -3.21 2.06 -0.47
N GLY A 88 -3.13 3.07 -1.35
CA GLY A 88 -3.15 4.48 -0.97
C GLY A 88 -4.40 4.84 -0.17
N CYS A 89 -5.57 4.43 -0.65
CA CYS A 89 -6.83 4.59 0.09
C CYS A 89 -6.82 3.82 1.42
N ALA A 90 -6.31 2.59 1.45
CA ALA A 90 -6.22 1.80 2.68
C ALA A 90 -5.39 2.52 3.76
N TRP A 91 -4.23 3.08 3.39
CA TRP A 91 -3.44 3.90 4.33
C TRP A 91 -4.17 5.16 4.81
N ARG A 92 -4.98 5.81 3.95
CA ARG A 92 -5.81 6.94 4.40
C ARG A 92 -6.85 6.51 5.44
N MET A 93 -7.42 5.32 5.29
CA MET A 93 -8.33 4.75 6.29
C MET A 93 -7.60 4.44 7.59
N VAL A 94 -6.39 3.85 7.53
CA VAL A 94 -5.53 3.65 8.72
C VAL A 94 -5.30 4.96 9.46
N ILE A 95 -4.91 6.02 8.76
CA ILE A 95 -4.64 7.34 9.34
C ILE A 95 -5.88 7.94 10.01
N ALA A 96 -7.06 7.75 9.40
CA ALA A 96 -8.32 8.28 9.93
C ALA A 96 -8.87 7.48 11.12
N GLU A 97 -8.61 6.16 11.16
CA GLU A 97 -9.06 5.28 12.24
C GLU A 97 -8.09 5.27 13.43
N ALA A 98 -6.80 5.54 13.19
CA ALA A 98 -5.82 5.66 14.25
C ALA A 98 -6.14 6.91 15.08
N ASN A 99 -6.46 6.70 16.37
CA ASN A 99 -6.84 7.74 17.32
C ASN A 99 -5.60 8.58 17.72
N HIS A 100 -5.07 9.33 16.76
CA HIS A 100 -3.91 10.19 16.95
C HIS A 100 -4.28 11.37 17.84
N ALA A 101 -3.36 11.77 18.72
CA ALA A 101 -3.60 12.85 19.69
C ALA A 101 -3.98 14.19 19.04
N LEU A 102 -3.61 14.40 17.77
CA LEU A 102 -3.90 15.59 16.99
C LEU A 102 -4.27 15.20 15.54
N PRO A 103 -5.53 14.80 15.28
CA PRO A 103 -5.99 14.55 13.91
C PRO A 103 -5.88 15.85 13.10
N ASP A 104 -5.25 15.78 11.94
CA ASP A 104 -5.13 16.91 11.02
C ASP A 104 -6.37 16.97 10.13
N SER A 105 -6.96 18.15 9.93
CA SER A 105 -8.10 18.32 9.02
C SER A 105 -7.78 17.83 7.60
N MET A 106 -6.50 17.86 7.23
CA MET A 106 -6.02 17.35 5.96
C MET A 106 -6.09 15.84 5.82
N ASP A 107 -6.18 15.09 6.92
CA ASP A 107 -6.34 13.64 6.86
C ASP A 107 -7.72 13.27 6.30
N PHE A 108 -8.77 13.96 6.75
CA PHE A 108 -10.13 13.77 6.24
C PHE A 108 -10.27 14.25 4.80
N THR A 109 -9.67 15.38 4.45
CA THR A 109 -9.67 15.85 3.06
C THR A 109 -8.96 14.86 2.14
N ASN A 110 -7.81 14.33 2.54
CA ASN A 110 -7.08 13.34 1.75
C ASN A 110 -7.79 11.98 1.70
N LEU A 111 -8.46 11.57 2.78
CA LEU A 111 -9.33 10.40 2.78
C LEU A 111 -10.46 10.58 1.75
N SER A 112 -11.18 11.68 1.81
CA SER A 112 -12.26 11.99 0.86
C SER A 112 -11.76 12.00 -0.59
N ARG A 113 -10.60 12.64 -0.84
CA ARG A 113 -10.00 12.72 -2.17
C ARG A 113 -9.55 11.37 -2.72
N PHE A 114 -8.79 10.61 -1.94
CA PHE A 114 -8.13 9.38 -2.42
C PHE A 114 -8.95 8.11 -2.16
N CYS A 115 -10.11 8.21 -1.52
CA CYS A 115 -11.09 7.12 -1.40
C CYS A 115 -12.46 7.50 -2.00
N GLY A 116 -12.55 8.63 -2.69
CA GLY A 116 -13.74 9.06 -3.42
C GLY A 116 -13.92 8.28 -4.72
N THR A 117 -15.17 8.18 -5.18
CA THR A 117 -15.57 7.43 -6.39
C THR A 117 -14.89 7.92 -7.67
N ASP A 118 -14.50 9.20 -7.70
CA ASP A 118 -13.78 9.80 -8.84
C ASP A 118 -12.32 9.31 -8.92
N TYR A 119 -11.80 8.73 -7.84
CA TYR A 119 -10.42 8.27 -7.75
C TYR A 119 -10.30 6.73 -7.79
N ILE A 120 -11.16 6.03 -7.04
CA ILE A 120 -11.23 4.56 -6.95
C ILE A 120 -12.69 4.10 -6.98
N ASP A 121 -12.96 2.97 -7.62
CA ASP A 121 -14.31 2.38 -7.67
C ASP A 121 -14.73 1.77 -6.33
N GLU A 122 -16.02 1.46 -6.18
CA GLU A 122 -16.57 0.91 -4.94
C GLU A 122 -15.95 -0.44 -4.56
N LYS A 123 -15.61 -1.28 -5.55
CA LYS A 123 -14.94 -2.56 -5.30
C LYS A 123 -13.55 -2.33 -4.70
N GLY A 124 -12.78 -1.41 -5.27
CA GLY A 124 -11.47 -1.02 -4.78
C GLY A 124 -11.54 -0.39 -3.40
N LYS A 125 -12.57 0.43 -3.12
CA LYS A 125 -12.81 1.00 -1.80
C LYS A 125 -13.13 -0.05 -0.73
N LEU A 126 -13.94 -1.06 -1.06
CA LEU A 126 -14.21 -2.19 -0.16
C LEU A 126 -12.95 -3.03 0.10
N ALA A 127 -12.13 -3.25 -0.94
CA ALA A 127 -10.84 -3.93 -0.79
C ALA A 127 -9.88 -3.12 0.10
N ALA A 128 -9.80 -1.80 -0.10
CA ALA A 128 -9.01 -0.89 0.72
C ALA A 128 -9.44 -0.92 2.19
N ALA A 129 -10.74 -0.94 2.47
CA ALA A 129 -11.26 -1.06 3.84
C ALA A 129 -10.90 -2.40 4.49
N SER A 130 -10.92 -3.50 3.73
CA SER A 130 -10.46 -4.80 4.22
C SER A 130 -8.96 -4.79 4.53
N GLN A 131 -8.16 -4.23 3.63
CA GLN A 131 -6.71 -4.08 3.77
C GLN A 131 -6.36 -3.20 4.98
N ALA A 132 -7.03 -2.05 5.15
CA ALA A 132 -6.82 -1.14 6.28
C ALA A 132 -7.05 -1.83 7.64
N LYS A 133 -8.12 -2.64 7.76
CA LYS A 133 -8.40 -3.43 8.96
C LYS A 133 -7.30 -4.45 9.26
N ALA A 134 -6.73 -5.07 8.23
CA ALA A 134 -5.60 -5.98 8.39
C ALA A 134 -4.35 -5.22 8.85
N MET A 135 -4.08 -4.06 8.27
CA MET A 135 -2.94 -3.20 8.60
C MET A 135 -2.99 -2.71 10.06
N LEU A 136 -4.15 -2.21 10.51
CA LEU A 136 -4.36 -1.73 11.88
C LEU A 136 -4.09 -2.82 12.94
N ARG A 137 -4.29 -4.10 12.61
CA ARG A 137 -4.01 -5.21 13.53
C ARG A 137 -2.51 -5.49 13.71
N LEU A 138 -1.66 -4.96 12.84
CA LEU A 138 -0.21 -5.19 12.84
C LEU A 138 0.58 -3.95 13.24
N ILE A 139 0.08 -2.75 12.96
CA ILE A 139 0.75 -1.50 13.30
C ILE A 139 0.81 -1.33 14.83
N GLY A 140 1.99 -0.99 15.35
CA GLY A 140 2.17 -0.61 16.76
C GLY A 140 2.02 -1.75 17.78
N LYS A 141 2.28 -2.99 17.37
CA LYS A 141 2.59 -4.09 18.30
C LYS A 141 4.01 -4.02 18.82
#